data_AF-A0A415N625-F1
#
_entry.id   AF-A0A415N625-F1
#
_cell.length_a   1.000
_cell.length_b   1.000
_cell.length_c   1.000
_cell.angle_alpha   90.00
_cell.angle_beta   90.00
_cell.angle_gamma   90.00
#
_symmetry.space_group_name_H-M   'P 1'
#
loop_
_entity.id
_entity.type
_entity.pdbx_description
1 polymer ?
#
loop_
_entity_poly.entity_id
_entity_poly.type
_entity_poly.pdbx_seq_one_letter_code
_entity_poly.pdbx_strand_id
1 'polypeptide(L)' 'MKVVKVMAFREVYKLFVDAWMLYRKYSARKVTDAECEEMIQEVDMLRKHYQSEFAEDLLVCVLREISKSQRGEK' A
#
# COMPACT_ATOMS: atom_id res chain seq x y z
N MET A 1 17.34 -8.42 16.30
CA MET A 1 15.92 -8.82 16.19
C MET A 1 15.12 -7.58 15.82
N LYS A 2 14.51 -7.51 14.62
CA LYS A 2 13.49 -6.48 14.37
C LYS A 2 12.32 -6.79 15.32
N VAL A 3 11.94 -5.84 16.15
CA VAL A 3 10.72 -5.97 16.96
C VAL A 3 9.55 -5.86 16.00
N VAL A 4 8.81 -6.94 15.81
CA VAL A 4 7.61 -6.97 14.97
C VAL A 4 6.47 -6.39 15.79
N LYS A 5 5.96 -5.22 15.41
CA LYS A 5 4.79 -4.63 16.06
C LYS A 5 3.55 -5.45 15.75
N VAL A 6 2.88 -5.95 16.80
CA VAL A 6 1.52 -6.47 16.69
C VAL A 6 0.56 -5.29 16.74
N MET A 7 -0.27 -5.15 15.71
CA MET A 7 -1.17 -4.00 15.54
C MET A 7 -2.46 -4.19 16.34
N ALA A 8 -2.95 -3.10 16.94
CA ALA A 8 -4.29 -3.09 17.52
C ALA A 8 -5.36 -3.11 16.41
N PHE A 9 -6.56 -3.63 16.71
CA PHE A 9 -7.67 -3.70 15.74
C PHE A 9 -7.95 -2.35 15.04
N ARG A 10 -7.92 -1.24 15.79
CA ARG A 10 -8.14 0.09 15.22
C ARG A 10 -7.04 0.50 14.24
N GLU A 11 -5.79 0.10 14.48
CA GLU A 11 -4.68 0.35 13.57
C GLU A 11 -4.82 -0.49 12.30
N VAL A 12 -5.23 -1.76 12.44
CA VAL A 12 -5.54 -2.64 11.30
C VAL A 12 -6.65 -2.05 10.44
N TYR A 13 -7.73 -1.56 11.06
CA TYR A 13 -8.81 -0.87 10.34
C TYR A 13 -8.29 0.34 9.55
N LYS A 14 -7.48 1.20 10.17
CA LYS A 14 -6.90 2.36 9.48
C LYS A 14 -5.99 1.94 8.33
N LEU A 15 -5.17 0.91 8.52
CA LEU A 15 -4.32 0.35 7.48
C LEU A 15 -5.15 -0.10 6.27
N PHE A 16 -6.28 -0.79 6.48
CA PHE A 16 -7.17 -1.15 5.38
C PHE A 16 -7.76 0.07 4.66
N VAL A 17 -8.13 1.12 5.39
CA VAL A 17 -8.64 2.36 4.80
C VAL A 17 -7.55 3.05 3.96
N ASP A 18 -6.33 3.17 4.48
CA ASP A 18 -5.21 3.78 3.77
C ASP A 18 -4.81 2.98 2.52
N ALA A 19 -4.76 1.65 2.65
CA ALA A 19 -4.50 0.73 1.55
C ALA A 19 -5.58 0.83 0.46
N TRP A 20 -6.85 0.97 0.85
CA TRP A 20 -7.95 1.22 -0.08
C TRP A 20 -7.80 2.58 -0.80
N MET A 21 -7.40 3.64 -0.10
CA MET A 21 -7.16 4.95 -0.71
C MET A 21 -6.04 4.90 -1.75
N LEU A 22 -4.92 4.22 -1.43
CA LEU A 22 -3.83 3.94 -2.38
C LEU A 22 -4.35 3.21 -3.62
N TYR A 23 -5.06 2.10 -3.42
CA TYR A 23 -5.63 1.32 -4.51
C TYR A 23 -6.50 2.20 -5.40
N ARG A 24 -7.49 2.91 -4.83
CA ARG A 24 -8.40 3.78 -5.58
C ARG A 24 -7.67 4.87 -6.36
N LYS A 25 -6.62 5.47 -5.78
CA LYS A 25 -5.86 6.55 -6.42
C LYS A 25 -5.12 6.07 -7.67
N TYR A 26 -4.51 4.89 -7.61
CA TYR A 26 -3.59 4.41 -8.65
C TYR A 26 -4.14 3.28 -9.54
N SER A 27 -5.26 2.63 -9.22
CA SER A 27 -5.84 1.56 -10.06
C SER A 27 -6.81 2.05 -11.13
N ALA A 28 -7.38 3.25 -10.97
CA ALA A 28 -8.46 3.74 -11.83
C ALA A 28 -8.02 4.15 -13.25
N ARG A 29 -6.73 4.44 -13.44
CA ARG A 29 -6.20 4.93 -14.72
C ARG A 29 -4.74 4.52 -14.90
N LYS A 30 -4.22 4.76 -16.10
CA LYS A 30 -2.80 4.62 -16.37
C LYS A 30 -2.03 5.63 -15.51
N VAL A 31 -1.08 5.11 -14.74
CA VAL A 31 -0.20 5.87 -13.86
C VAL A 31 1.02 6.30 -14.67
N THR A 32 1.38 7.57 -14.58
CA THR A 32 2.62 8.10 -15.18
C THR A 32 3.84 7.71 -14.34
N ASP A 33 5.05 7.82 -14.90
CA ASP A 33 6.27 7.50 -14.14
C ASP A 33 6.42 8.37 -12.88
N ALA A 34 6.10 9.66 -12.97
CA ALA A 34 6.11 10.57 -11.81
C ALA A 34 5.12 10.14 -10.72
N GLU A 35 3.92 9.72 -11.10
CA GLU A 35 2.92 9.23 -10.14
C GLU A 35 3.29 7.86 -9.56
N CYS A 36 4.09 7.06 -10.27
CA CYS A 36 4.66 5.83 -9.75
C CYS A 36 5.68 6.12 -8.64
N GLU A 37 6.53 7.14 -8.81
CA GLU A 37 7.44 7.60 -7.76
C GLU A 37 6.67 8.14 -6.54
N GLU A 38 5.61 8.94 -6.76
CA GLU A 38 4.72 9.39 -5.68
C GLU A 38 4.09 8.21 -4.92
N MET A 39 3.61 7.20 -5.64
CA MET A 39 3.04 6.00 -5.03
C MET A 39 4.05 5.27 -4.14
N ILE A 40 5.30 5.12 -4.60
CA ILE A 40 6.37 4.50 -3.81
C ILE A 40 6.62 5.29 -2.52
N GLN A 41 6.64 6.63 -2.61
CA GLN A 41 6.82 7.49 -1.45
C GLN A 41 5.65 7.36 -0.45
N GLU A 42 4.41 7.33 -0.92
CA GLU A 42 3.23 7.11 -0.08
C GLU A 42 3.26 5.75 0.63
N VAL A 43 3.61 4.68 -0.09
CA VAL A 43 3.76 3.34 0.51
C VAL A 43 4.86 3.32 1.56
N ASP A 44 6.00 3.96 1.30
CA ASP A 44 7.10 4.06 2.25
C ASP A 44 6.70 4.85 3.51
N MET A 45 5.88 5.89 3.36
CA MET A 45 5.32 6.64 4.49
C MET A 45 4.39 5.75 5.34
N LEU A 46 3.49 4.97 4.70
CA LEU A 46 2.60 4.04 5.42
C LEU A 46 3.39 2.91 6.09
N ARG A 47 4.41 2.34 5.43
CA ARG A 47 5.29 1.32 6.03
C ARG A 47 5.96 1.86 7.29
N LYS A 48 6.46 3.09 7.25
CA LYS A 48 7.08 3.78 8.40
C LYS A 48 6.07 4.14 9.50
N HIS A 49 4.82 4.44 9.14
CA HIS A 49 3.77 4.75 10.11
C HIS A 49 3.32 3.50 10.89
N TYR A 50 3.07 2.39 10.18
CA TYR A 50 2.50 1.19 10.79
C TYR A 50 3.54 0.27 11.42
N GLN A 51 4.77 0.18 10.87
CA GLN A 51 5.90 -0.58 11.43
C GLN A 51 5.60 -2.04 11.80
N SER A 52 4.76 -2.71 11.01
CA SER A 52 4.33 -4.09 11.24
C SER A 52 4.53 -4.94 9.99
N GLU A 53 4.90 -6.20 10.16
CA GLU A 53 4.99 -7.18 9.05
C GLU A 53 3.65 -7.30 8.31
N PHE A 54 2.54 -7.31 9.04
CA PHE A 54 1.20 -7.35 8.44
C PHE A 54 0.94 -6.15 7.51
N ALA A 55 1.40 -4.96 7.90
CA ALA A 55 1.27 -3.77 7.08
C ALA A 55 2.14 -3.85 5.82
N GLU A 56 3.37 -4.35 5.95
CA GLU A 56 4.28 -4.55 4.82
C GLU A 56 3.69 -5.54 3.81
N ASP A 57 3.19 -6.68 4.28
CA ASP A 57 2.57 -7.70 3.43
C ASP A 57 1.34 -7.15 2.68
N LEU A 58 0.44 -6.44 3.39
CA LEU A 58 -0.74 -5.86 2.76
C LEU A 58 -0.37 -4.82 1.71
N LEU A 59 0.57 -3.93 2.00
CA LEU A 59 1.02 -2.89 1.06
C LEU A 59 1.64 -3.50 -0.20
N VAL A 60 2.45 -4.57 -0.05
CA VAL A 60 3.00 -5.33 -1.19
C VAL A 60 1.87 -5.96 -2.03
N CYS A 61 0.86 -6.55 -1.39
CA CYS A 61 -0.30 -7.09 -2.10
C CYS A 61 -1.05 -6.01 -2.90
N VAL A 62 -1.29 -4.84 -2.31
CA VAL A 62 -1.97 -3.72 -2.99
C VAL A 62 -1.16 -3.21 -4.17
N LEU A 63 0.16 -3.03 -4.01
CA LEU A 63 1.05 -2.62 -5.11
C LEU A 63 1.02 -3.61 -6.28
N ARG A 64 1.03 -4.91 -5.99
CA ARG A 64 0.92 -5.95 -7.02
C ARG A 64 -0.40 -5.85 -7.79
N GLU A 65 -1.49 -5.58 -7.10
CA GLU A 65 -2.81 -5.48 -7.73
C GLU A 65 -2.97 -4.21 -8.57
N ILE A 66 -2.45 -3.08 -8.10
CA ILE A 66 -2.32 -1.86 -8.90
C ILE A 66 -1.49 -2.16 -10.15
N SER A 67 -0.35 -2.84 -10.00
CA SER A 67 0.53 -3.19 -11.11
C SER A 67 -0.14 -4.06 -12.18
N LYS A 68 -0.97 -5.04 -11.79
CA LYS A 68 -1.79 -5.82 -12.73
C LYS A 68 -2.79 -4.94 -13.48
N SER A 69 -3.45 -4.05 -12.75
CA SER A 69 -4.40 -3.08 -13.33
C SER A 69 -3.72 -2.20 -14.39
N GLN A 70 -2.46 -1.80 -14.15
CA GLN A 70 -1.65 -1.03 -15.11
C GLN A 70 -1.27 -1.82 -16.37
N ARG A 71 -1.14 -3.15 -16.28
CA ARG A 71 -0.88 -4.02 -17.42
C ARG A 71 -2.15 -4.45 -18.17
N GLY A 72 -3.34 -4.16 -17.63
CA GLY A 72 -4.61 -4.63 -18.17
C GLY A 72 -4.90 -6.10 -17.88
N GLU A 73 -4.18 -6.70 -16.94
CA GLU A 73 -4.41 -8.07 -16.45
C GLU A 73 -5.55 -8.03 -15.42
N LYS A 74 -6.73 -8.55 -15.78
CA LYS A 74 -7.88 -8.71 -14.88
C LYS A 74 -8.01 -10.13 -14.38
#